data_AF-A0A387HAD7-F1
#
_entry.id   AF-A0A387HAD7-F1
#
_cell.length_a   1.000
_cell.length_b   1.000
_cell.length_c   1.000
_cell.angle_alpha   90.00
_cell.angle_beta   90.00
_cell.angle_gamma   90.00
#
_symmetry.space_group_name_H-M   'P 1'
#
loop_
_entity.id
_entity.type
_entity.pdbx_description
1 polymer ?
#
loop_
_entity_poly.entity_id
_entity_poly.type
_entity_poly.pdbx_seq_one_letter_code
_entity_poly.pdbx_strand_id
1 'polypeptide(L)'
;MRLPRIEPAVVAVTGLCLLLALLLGLTPVLTAFTAHGGAVLVPSALGVPLALPPLRAVPLGDTGWTLLLCEDFAVVVLTAVAGLRMRRHLRLRPAASRPRRLLAGWSALIAGAAAAGVWRGLVTARLVDAGPLGWLLYAAAGALFGAVWGAGLGWLTAVAALARPRGPGRTGVGKISPPPDHSPFQAGFQAGPRPAPRIPPGRPTPPHCDGSRP
;
A
#
# COMPACT_ATOMS: atom_id res chain seq x y z
N MET A 1 14.34 -4.03 22.65
CA MET A 1 13.19 -4.12 21.71
C MET A 1 13.40 -3.15 20.56
N ARG A 2 13.54 -3.64 19.31
CA ARG A 2 13.56 -2.74 18.14
C ARG A 2 12.11 -2.37 17.82
N LEU A 3 11.76 -1.09 17.93
CA LEU A 3 10.46 -0.61 17.49
C LEU A 3 10.26 -1.00 16.01
N PRO A 4 9.09 -1.54 15.62
CA PRO A 4 8.83 -1.91 14.25
C PRO A 4 8.97 -0.66 13.38
N ARG A 5 9.93 -0.68 12.46
CA ARG A 5 10.15 0.41 11.51
C ARG A 5 8.86 0.56 10.69
N ILE A 6 8.15 1.65 10.92
CA ILE A 6 6.86 1.88 10.26
C ILE A 6 7.17 2.19 8.79
N GLU A 7 6.75 1.30 7.89
CA GLU A 7 6.96 1.46 6.45
C GLU A 7 6.08 2.62 5.95
N PRO A 8 6.65 3.64 5.29
CA PRO A 8 5.93 4.86 4.92
C PRO A 8 4.81 4.60 3.92
N ALA A 9 4.95 3.57 3.07
CA ALA A 9 3.89 3.16 2.16
C ALA A 9 2.67 2.59 2.90
N VAL A 10 2.87 1.94 4.05
CA VAL A 10 1.76 1.47 4.88
C VAL A 10 1.05 2.66 5.52
N VAL A 11 1.81 3.61 6.08
CA VAL A 11 1.26 4.84 6.66
C VAL A 11 0.47 5.64 5.63
N ALA A 12 0.98 5.76 4.41
CA ALA A 12 0.32 6.48 3.34
C ALA A 12 -1.01 5.82 2.95
N VAL A 13 -1.05 4.48 2.82
CA VAL A 13 -2.28 3.75 2.51
C VAL A 13 -3.27 3.83 3.67
N THR A 14 -2.86 3.59 4.92
CA THR A 14 -3.76 3.66 6.08
C THR A 14 -4.25 5.08 6.34
N GLY A 15 -3.38 6.08 6.17
CA GLY A 15 -3.72 7.49 6.32
C GLY A 15 -4.70 7.96 5.24
N LEU A 16 -4.51 7.53 3.99
CA LEU A 16 -5.48 7.83 2.93
C LEU A 16 -6.81 7.12 3.13
N CYS A 17 -6.82 5.88 3.62
CA CYS A 17 -8.04 5.18 4.01
C CYS A 17 -8.81 5.97 5.08
N LEU A 18 -8.10 6.45 6.11
CA LEU A 18 -8.69 7.28 7.16
C LEU A 18 -9.21 8.60 6.60
N LEU A 19 -8.44 9.26 5.71
CA LEU A 19 -8.86 10.51 5.06
C LEU A 19 -10.13 10.32 4.25
N LEU A 20 -10.26 9.24 3.47
CA LEU A 20 -11.45 8.91 2.71
C LEU A 20 -12.66 8.66 3.62
N ALA A 21 -12.47 7.91 4.71
CA ALA A 21 -13.53 7.68 5.70
C ALA A 21 -13.99 8.99 6.36
N LEU A 22 -13.05 9.90 6.66
CA LEU A 22 -13.32 11.20 7.26
C LEU A 22 -14.02 12.14 6.28
N LEU A 23 -13.61 12.17 5.02
CA LEU A 23 -14.28 12.91 3.94
C LEU A 23 -15.72 12.45 3.74
N LEU A 24 -15.98 11.14 3.73
CA LEU A 24 -17.35 10.60 3.67
C LEU A 24 -18.15 10.85 4.95
N GLY A 25 -17.47 11.08 6.08
CA GLY A 25 -18.08 11.48 7.33
C GLY A 25 -18.63 12.91 7.32
N LEU A 26 -18.12 13.78 6.44
CA LEU A 26 -18.52 15.18 6.37
C LEU A 26 -19.93 15.33 5.78
N THR A 27 -20.83 15.92 6.57
CA THR A 27 -22.20 16.28 6.17
C THR A 27 -22.29 16.94 4.79
N PRO A 28 -21.52 18.00 4.44
CA PRO A 28 -21.65 18.64 3.13
C PRO A 28 -21.28 17.71 1.95
N VAL A 29 -20.34 16.79 2.15
CA VAL A 29 -19.94 15.82 1.12
C VAL A 29 -21.07 14.82 0.87
N LEU A 30 -21.68 14.33 1.95
CA LEU A 30 -22.85 13.46 1.87
C LEU A 30 -24.02 14.17 1.20
N THR A 31 -24.34 15.39 1.61
CA THR A 31 -25.44 16.19 1.05
C THR A 31 -25.24 16.45 -0.44
N ALA A 32 -24.00 16.80 -0.85
CA ALA A 32 -23.67 16.97 -2.27
C ALA A 32 -23.80 15.65 -3.04
N PHE A 33 -23.34 14.54 -2.46
CA PHE A 33 -23.43 13.21 -3.07
C PHE A 33 -24.89 12.75 -3.23
N THR A 34 -25.74 12.98 -2.23
CA THR A 34 -27.17 12.65 -2.30
C THR A 34 -27.92 13.55 -3.28
N ALA A 35 -27.54 14.83 -3.38
CA ALA A 35 -28.18 15.78 -4.29
C ALA A 35 -27.92 15.45 -5.77
N HIS A 36 -26.73 14.91 -6.10
CA HIS A 36 -26.34 14.63 -7.49
C HIS A 36 -26.41 13.13 -7.84
N GLY A 37 -26.55 12.25 -6.85
CA GLY A 37 -26.43 10.80 -6.98
C GLY A 37 -27.66 10.02 -6.53
N GLY A 38 -28.88 10.56 -6.68
CA GLY A 38 -30.12 9.92 -6.21
C GLY A 38 -30.30 8.47 -6.67
N ALA A 39 -29.89 8.14 -7.91
CA ALA A 39 -29.91 6.76 -8.41
C ALA A 39 -28.91 5.82 -7.71
N VAL A 40 -27.80 6.37 -7.19
CA VAL A 40 -26.80 5.61 -6.44
C VAL A 40 -27.31 5.29 -5.03
N LEU A 41 -28.38 5.93 -4.54
CA LEU A 41 -28.99 5.65 -3.22
C LEU A 41 -29.95 4.45 -3.24
N VAL A 42 -30.31 3.92 -4.41
CA VAL A 42 -31.25 2.78 -4.54
C VAL A 42 -30.81 1.54 -3.73
N PRO A 43 -29.51 1.15 -3.67
CA PRO A 43 -29.05 0.05 -2.81
C PRO A 43 -29.25 0.32 -1.31
N SER A 44 -29.21 1.58 -0.88
CA SER A 44 -29.46 1.98 0.51
C SER A 44 -30.90 1.70 0.92
N ALA A 45 -31.86 1.84 -0.01
CA ALA A 45 -33.26 1.49 0.22
C ALA A 45 -33.46 -0.03 0.42
N LEU A 46 -32.50 -0.84 -0.03
CA LEU A 46 -32.45 -2.29 0.19
C LEU A 46 -31.66 -2.67 1.46
N GLY A 47 -31.25 -1.70 2.27
CA GLY A 47 -30.47 -1.91 3.50
C GLY A 47 -28.98 -2.19 3.27
N VAL A 48 -28.48 -2.06 2.04
CA VAL A 48 -27.07 -2.29 1.74
C VAL A 48 -26.28 -1.02 2.05
N PRO A 49 -25.18 -1.11 2.83
CA PRO A 49 -24.37 0.04 3.19
C PRO A 49 -23.80 0.71 1.95
N LEU A 50 -24.18 1.96 1.72
CA LEU A 50 -23.71 2.73 0.58
C LEU A 50 -22.34 3.34 0.88
N ALA A 51 -21.34 2.99 0.07
CA ALA A 51 -19.99 3.51 0.11
C ALA A 51 -19.11 3.02 1.27
N LEU A 52 -17.90 3.58 1.37
CA LEU A 52 -16.95 3.30 2.45
C LEU A 52 -17.54 3.72 3.81
N PRO A 53 -17.13 3.10 4.93
CA PRO A 53 -17.60 3.48 6.25
C PRO A 53 -17.25 4.94 6.56
N PRO A 54 -18.22 5.81 6.89
CA PRO A 54 -17.97 7.18 7.26
C PRO A 54 -17.46 7.25 8.71
N LEU A 55 -16.42 8.05 8.94
CA LEU A 55 -15.92 8.33 10.29
C LEU A 55 -16.55 9.63 10.80
N ARG A 56 -17.30 9.58 11.91
CA ARG A 56 -17.99 10.76 12.48
C ARG A 56 -17.80 10.83 13.99
N ALA A 57 -17.78 12.04 14.53
CA ALA A 57 -17.69 12.25 15.97
C ALA A 57 -19.05 12.29 16.68
N VAL A 58 -20.13 12.54 15.92
CA VAL A 58 -21.48 12.76 16.43
C VAL A 58 -22.47 11.99 15.57
N PRO A 59 -23.49 11.34 16.15
CA PRO A 59 -24.57 10.73 15.40
C PRO A 59 -25.26 11.75 14.45
N LEU A 60 -25.68 11.28 13.28
CA LEU A 60 -26.37 12.10 12.28
C LEU A 60 -27.86 11.73 12.24
N GLY A 61 -28.76 12.69 12.46
CA GLY A 61 -30.20 12.43 12.50
C GLY A 61 -30.57 11.44 13.61
N ASP A 62 -31.45 10.48 13.29
CA ASP A 62 -31.92 9.46 14.24
C ASP A 62 -30.94 8.28 14.44
N THR A 63 -29.71 8.37 13.94
CA THR A 63 -28.72 7.31 14.16
C THR A 63 -28.27 7.28 15.62
N GLY A 64 -28.46 6.16 16.32
CA GLY A 64 -28.03 6.01 17.71
C GLY A 64 -26.51 5.83 17.85
N TRP A 65 -25.99 6.03 19.08
CA TRP A 65 -24.57 5.82 19.43
C TRP A 65 -24.05 4.43 19.07
N THR A 66 -24.88 3.39 19.17
CA THR A 66 -24.52 2.02 18.78
C THR A 66 -24.17 1.93 17.30
N LEU A 67 -24.95 2.59 16.43
CA LEU A 67 -24.69 2.58 14.99
C LEU A 67 -23.43 3.37 14.65
N LEU A 68 -23.19 4.49 15.35
CA LEU A 68 -21.95 5.26 15.22
C LEU A 68 -20.72 4.40 15.55
N LEU A 69 -20.73 3.70 16.69
CA LEU A 69 -19.63 2.82 17.10
C LEU A 69 -19.43 1.65 16.12
N CYS A 70 -20.50 1.13 15.53
CA CYS A 70 -20.41 0.10 14.47
C CYS A 70 -19.71 0.63 13.22
N GLU A 71 -19.96 1.88 12.83
CA GLU A 71 -19.29 2.52 11.68
C GLU A 71 -17.82 2.83 12.00
N ASP A 72 -17.51 3.33 13.19
CA ASP A 72 -16.13 3.55 13.64
C ASP A 72 -15.33 2.24 13.63
N PHE A 73 -15.95 1.15 14.10
CA PHE A 73 -15.34 -0.18 14.03
C PHE A 73 -15.12 -0.63 12.58
N ALA A 74 -16.05 -0.33 11.67
CA ALA A 74 -15.88 -0.62 10.24
C ALA A 74 -14.66 0.14 9.65
N VAL A 75 -14.42 1.38 10.07
CA VAL A 75 -13.22 2.17 9.69
C VAL A 75 -11.94 1.51 10.22
N VAL A 76 -11.97 1.01 11.46
CA VAL A 76 -10.85 0.25 12.04
C VAL A 76 -10.58 -1.02 11.24
N VAL A 77 -11.60 -1.80 10.91
CA VAL A 77 -11.47 -3.01 10.07
C VAL A 77 -10.86 -2.66 8.71
N LEU A 78 -11.36 -1.61 8.06
CA LEU A 78 -10.87 -1.17 6.76
C LEU A 78 -9.39 -0.83 6.79
N THR A 79 -9.00 0.03 7.73
CA THR A 79 -7.61 0.52 7.86
C THR A 79 -6.66 -0.61 8.29
N ALA A 80 -7.08 -1.48 9.20
CA ALA A 80 -6.29 -2.62 9.65
C ALA A 80 -6.06 -3.63 8.51
N VAL A 81 -7.10 -4.03 7.79
CA VAL A 81 -6.99 -5.01 6.69
C VAL A 81 -6.16 -4.45 5.54
N ALA A 82 -6.37 -3.19 5.14
CA ALA A 82 -5.56 -2.55 4.11
C ALA A 82 -4.08 -2.46 4.53
N GLY A 83 -3.81 -2.03 5.77
CA GLY A 83 -2.47 -1.94 6.31
C GLY A 83 -1.75 -3.29 6.40
N LEU A 84 -2.43 -4.33 6.90
CA LEU A 84 -1.91 -5.69 6.98
C LEU A 84 -1.61 -6.27 5.60
N ARG A 85 -2.51 -6.07 4.63
CA ARG A 85 -2.33 -6.55 3.26
C ARG A 85 -1.14 -5.88 2.58
N MET A 86 -0.99 -4.57 2.74
CA MET A 86 0.16 -3.83 2.21
C MET A 86 1.47 -4.27 2.87
N ARG A 87 1.50 -4.43 4.21
CA ARG A 87 2.65 -4.98 4.94
C ARG A 87 3.04 -6.37 4.44
N ARG A 88 2.05 -7.25 4.22
CA ARG A 88 2.30 -8.60 3.68
C ARG A 88 2.93 -8.54 2.29
N HIS A 89 2.44 -7.66 1.41
CA HIS A 89 3.03 -7.47 0.09
C HIS A 89 4.48 -6.97 0.13
N LEU A 90 4.78 -5.99 1.00
CA LEU A 90 6.13 -5.45 1.15
C LEU A 90 7.11 -6.48 1.73
N ARG A 91 6.66 -7.31 2.68
CA ARG A 91 7.45 -8.42 3.24
C ARG A 91 7.76 -9.51 2.21
N LEU A 92 6.77 -9.91 1.42
CA LEU A 92 6.93 -10.97 0.43
C LEU A 92 7.71 -10.52 -0.82
N ARG A 93 7.64 -9.23 -1.18
CA ARG A 93 8.25 -8.71 -2.41
C ARG A 93 8.89 -7.33 -2.18
N PRO A 94 10.01 -7.24 -1.43
CA PRO A 94 10.66 -5.96 -1.11
C PRO A 94 11.16 -5.21 -2.36
N ALA A 95 11.63 -5.95 -3.38
CA ALA A 95 12.13 -5.42 -4.65
C ALA A 95 11.03 -5.23 -5.73
N ALA A 96 9.75 -5.21 -5.34
CA ALA A 96 8.65 -5.06 -6.30
C ALA A 96 8.77 -3.75 -7.11
N SER A 97 8.60 -3.88 -8.43
CA SER A 97 8.53 -2.77 -9.38
C SER A 97 7.38 -1.81 -9.06
N ARG A 98 7.47 -0.56 -9.51
CA ARG A 98 6.42 0.47 -9.34
C ARG A 98 4.99 -0.02 -9.68
N PRO A 99 4.73 -0.68 -10.83
CA PRO A 99 3.38 -1.14 -11.13
C PRO A 99 2.88 -2.21 -10.16
N ARG A 100 3.76 -3.09 -9.65
CA ARG A 100 3.37 -4.07 -8.63
C ARG A 100 3.02 -3.43 -7.30
N ARG A 101 3.67 -2.32 -6.94
CA ARG A 101 3.34 -1.54 -5.72
C ARG A 101 2.02 -0.79 -5.88
N LEU A 102 1.73 -0.24 -7.05
CA LEU A 102 0.42 0.34 -7.39
C LEU A 102 -0.70 -0.71 -7.20
N LEU A 103 -0.54 -1.89 -7.81
CA LEU A 103 -1.50 -2.99 -7.68
C LEU A 103 -1.64 -3.50 -6.24
N ALA A 104 -0.54 -3.49 -5.46
CA ALA A 104 -0.59 -3.84 -4.04
C ALA A 104 -1.41 -2.82 -3.23
N GLY A 105 -1.22 -1.51 -3.46
CA GLY A 105 -2.03 -0.46 -2.83
C GLY A 105 -3.50 -0.54 -3.24
N TRP A 106 -3.77 -0.72 -4.54
CA TRP A 106 -5.12 -0.86 -5.08
C TRP A 106 -5.86 -2.07 -4.48
N SER A 107 -5.23 -3.25 -4.51
CA SER A 107 -5.81 -4.47 -3.94
C SER A 107 -5.90 -4.46 -2.41
N ALA A 108 -5.06 -3.67 -1.72
CA ALA A 108 -5.17 -3.46 -0.28
C ALA A 108 -6.45 -2.68 0.07
N LEU A 109 -6.79 -1.62 -0.67
CA LEU A 109 -8.04 -0.89 -0.44
C LEU A 109 -9.27 -1.75 -0.75
N ILE A 110 -9.28 -2.48 -1.87
CA ILE A 110 -10.38 -3.39 -2.21
C ILE A 110 -10.63 -4.39 -1.09
N ALA A 111 -9.58 -5.01 -0.56
CA ALA A 111 -9.70 -5.97 0.53
C ALA A 111 -10.19 -5.32 1.84
N GLY A 112 -9.69 -4.13 2.18
CA GLY A 112 -10.14 -3.40 3.36
C GLY A 112 -11.60 -2.97 3.26
N ALA A 113 -12.00 -2.44 2.12
CA ALA A 113 -13.38 -2.02 1.86
C ALA A 113 -14.35 -3.20 1.83
N ALA A 114 -13.96 -4.34 1.24
CA ALA A 114 -14.75 -5.57 1.28
C ALA A 114 -14.93 -6.09 2.71
N ALA A 115 -13.86 -6.12 3.52
CA ALA A 115 -13.95 -6.58 4.92
C ALA A 115 -14.82 -5.67 5.79
N ALA A 116 -14.70 -4.34 5.62
CA ALA A 116 -15.59 -3.39 6.29
C ALA A 116 -17.04 -3.53 5.80
N GLY A 117 -17.24 -3.77 4.50
CA GLY A 117 -18.53 -4.07 3.92
C GLY A 117 -19.20 -5.32 4.51
N VAL A 118 -18.43 -6.40 4.71
CA VAL A 118 -18.91 -7.62 5.42
C VAL A 118 -19.42 -7.24 6.80
N TRP A 119 -18.62 -6.52 7.59
CA TRP A 119 -19.03 -6.09 8.93
C TRP A 119 -20.33 -5.29 8.91
N ARG A 120 -20.44 -4.29 8.03
CA ARG A 120 -21.66 -3.48 7.89
C ARG A 120 -22.86 -4.33 7.46
N GLY A 121 -22.66 -5.29 6.56
CA GLY A 121 -23.68 -6.27 6.18
C GLY A 121 -24.16 -7.13 7.35
N LEU A 122 -23.25 -7.61 8.19
CA LEU A 122 -23.59 -8.37 9.41
C LEU A 122 -24.38 -7.53 10.41
N VAL A 123 -24.03 -6.25 10.58
CA VAL A 123 -24.80 -5.32 11.42
C VAL A 123 -26.21 -5.14 10.86
N THR A 124 -26.37 -4.92 9.54
CA THR A 124 -27.69 -4.86 8.90
C THR A 124 -28.48 -6.14 9.13
N ALA A 125 -27.87 -7.31 8.91
CA ALA A 125 -28.51 -8.61 9.12
C ALA A 125 -29.04 -8.76 10.56
N ARG A 126 -28.29 -8.27 11.54
CA ARG A 126 -28.71 -8.28 12.95
C ARG A 126 -29.89 -7.34 13.21
N LEU A 127 -29.89 -6.15 12.62
CA LEU A 127 -30.94 -5.14 12.83
C LEU A 127 -32.29 -5.52 12.21
N VAL A 128 -32.27 -6.29 11.12
CA VAL A 128 -33.49 -6.79 10.46
C VAL A 128 -33.91 -8.18 10.94
N ASP A 129 -33.29 -8.69 12.01
CA ASP A 129 -33.46 -10.06 12.52
C ASP A 129 -33.42 -11.12 11.40
N ALA A 130 -32.44 -10.98 10.50
CA ALA A 130 -32.31 -11.86 9.36
C ALA A 130 -32.10 -13.32 9.78
N GLY A 131 -32.78 -14.24 9.08
CA GLY A 131 -32.50 -15.68 9.21
C GLY A 131 -31.08 -16.04 8.73
N PRO A 132 -30.64 -17.30 8.93
CA PRO A 132 -29.25 -17.72 8.66
C PRO A 132 -28.76 -17.43 7.23
N LEU A 133 -29.63 -17.60 6.23
CA LEU A 133 -29.32 -17.26 4.84
C LEU A 133 -29.15 -15.75 4.64
N GLY A 134 -29.95 -14.94 5.34
CA GLY A 134 -29.86 -13.49 5.28
C GLY A 134 -28.52 -12.98 5.82
N TRP A 135 -27.97 -13.56 6.88
CA TRP A 135 -26.62 -13.23 7.36
C TRP A 135 -25.55 -13.38 6.27
N LEU A 136 -25.61 -14.47 5.50
CA LEU A 136 -24.69 -14.70 4.39
C LEU A 136 -24.92 -13.71 3.24
N LEU A 137 -26.18 -13.47 2.87
CA LEU A 137 -26.53 -12.56 1.77
C LEU A 137 -26.15 -11.11 2.07
N TYR A 138 -26.46 -10.61 3.27
CA TYR A 138 -26.08 -9.25 3.67
C TYR A 138 -24.57 -9.09 3.79
N ALA A 139 -23.86 -10.07 4.35
CA ALA A 139 -22.40 -10.06 4.39
C ALA A 139 -21.78 -10.04 2.99
N ALA A 140 -22.29 -10.87 2.07
CA ALA A 140 -21.83 -10.93 0.69
C ALA A 140 -22.14 -9.63 -0.08
N ALA A 141 -23.36 -9.09 0.06
CA ALA A 141 -23.75 -7.83 -0.56
C ALA A 141 -22.88 -6.67 -0.05
N GLY A 142 -22.66 -6.59 1.26
CA GLY A 142 -21.76 -5.61 1.86
C GLY A 142 -20.33 -5.75 1.34
N ALA A 143 -19.81 -6.98 1.25
CA ALA A 143 -18.48 -7.25 0.69
C ALA A 143 -18.35 -6.78 -0.77
N LEU A 144 -19.33 -7.10 -1.60
CA LEU A 144 -19.37 -6.74 -3.02
C LEU A 144 -19.42 -5.23 -3.19
N PHE A 145 -20.31 -4.55 -2.46
CA PHE A 145 -20.46 -3.10 -2.57
C PHE A 145 -19.20 -2.38 -2.06
N GLY A 146 -18.64 -2.85 -0.93
CA GLY A 146 -17.36 -2.37 -0.42
C GLY A 146 -16.23 -2.57 -1.42
N ALA A 147 -16.14 -3.74 -2.06
CA ALA A 147 -15.13 -4.03 -3.08
C ALA A 147 -15.28 -3.13 -4.32
N VAL A 148 -16.50 -2.88 -4.79
CA VAL A 148 -16.76 -1.98 -5.93
C VAL A 148 -16.30 -0.56 -5.61
N TRP A 149 -16.62 -0.05 -4.43
CA TRP A 149 -16.14 1.26 -3.98
C TRP A 149 -14.63 1.30 -3.78
N GLY A 150 -14.06 0.26 -3.19
CA GLY A 150 -12.61 0.11 -3.04
C GLY A 150 -11.89 0.04 -4.39
N ALA A 151 -12.50 -0.56 -5.41
CA ALA A 151 -11.94 -0.60 -6.76
C ALA A 151 -12.00 0.78 -7.42
N GLY A 152 -13.15 1.46 -7.31
CA GLY A 152 -13.37 2.80 -7.85
C GLY A 152 -12.52 3.89 -7.21
N LEU A 153 -12.23 3.80 -5.91
CA LEU A 153 -11.37 4.75 -5.17
C LEU A 153 -9.91 4.28 -5.03
N GLY A 154 -9.64 3.02 -5.36
CA GLY A 154 -8.34 2.39 -5.13
C GLY A 154 -7.19 3.07 -5.85
N TRP A 155 -7.45 3.80 -6.94
CA TRP A 155 -6.42 4.54 -7.66
C TRP A 155 -5.71 5.57 -6.78
N LEU A 156 -6.43 6.21 -5.85
CA LEU A 156 -5.85 7.13 -4.87
C LEU A 156 -4.85 6.41 -3.97
N THR A 157 -5.22 5.23 -3.46
CA THR A 157 -4.33 4.40 -2.62
C THR A 157 -3.18 3.78 -3.39
N ALA A 158 -3.38 3.50 -4.67
CA ALA A 158 -2.31 3.07 -5.55
C ALA A 158 -1.24 4.17 -5.64
N VAL A 159 -1.63 5.42 -5.91
CA VAL A 159 -0.69 6.56 -5.95
C VAL A 159 0.00 6.76 -4.60
N ALA A 160 -0.74 6.67 -3.48
CA ALA A 160 -0.17 6.76 -2.13
C ALA A 160 0.86 5.65 -1.82
N ALA A 161 0.68 4.45 -2.37
CA ALA A 161 1.61 3.33 -2.20
C ALA A 161 2.98 3.56 -2.89
N LEU A 162 3.09 4.55 -3.77
CA LEU A 162 4.36 4.99 -4.34
C LEU A 162 5.15 5.92 -3.43
N ALA A 163 4.59 6.38 -2.32
CA ALA A 163 5.27 7.25 -1.37
C ALA A 163 6.57 6.59 -0.89
N ARG A 164 7.69 7.10 -1.39
CA ARG A 164 9.00 6.84 -0.82
C ARG A 164 9.23 7.85 0.31
N PRO A 165 9.85 7.44 1.42
CA PRO A 165 10.38 8.43 2.34
C PRO A 165 11.43 9.23 1.55
N ARG A 166 11.20 10.53 1.35
CA ARG A 166 12.33 11.43 1.13
C ARG A 166 13.12 11.34 2.43
N GLY A 167 14.24 10.61 2.38
CA GLY A 167 15.22 10.71 3.46
C GLY A 167 15.53 12.20 3.66
N PRO A 168 15.75 12.67 4.90
CA PRO A 168 16.26 14.01 5.12
C PRO A 168 17.45 14.19 4.18
N GLY A 169 17.43 15.32 3.49
CA GLY A 169 18.36 15.63 2.42
C GLY A 169 19.76 15.19 2.80
N ARG A 170 20.38 14.42 1.91
CA ARG A 170 21.83 14.28 1.90
C ARG A 170 22.40 15.62 1.41
N THR A 171 22.17 16.69 2.18
CA THR A 171 23.04 17.85 2.23
C THR A 171 24.28 17.44 3.02
N GLY A 172 25.07 16.54 2.46
CA GLY A 172 26.52 16.67 2.61
C GLY A 172 26.89 17.67 1.52
N VAL A 173 26.97 18.96 1.80
CA VAL A 173 28.21 19.57 2.31
C VAL A 173 29.38 18.88 1.62
N GLY A 174 29.86 19.55 0.58
CA GLY A 174 30.99 19.10 -0.21
C GLY A 174 32.14 18.69 0.69
N LYS A 175 32.56 17.44 0.57
CA LYS A 175 33.99 17.19 0.53
C LYS A 175 34.41 17.49 -0.90
N ILE A 176 34.67 18.77 -1.17
CA ILE A 176 35.66 19.16 -2.15
C ILE A 176 36.95 18.55 -1.58
N SER A 177 37.28 17.33 -2.01
CA SER A 177 38.68 16.92 -1.92
C SER A 177 39.43 17.92 -2.79
N PRO A 178 40.42 18.66 -2.27
CA PRO A 178 41.31 19.39 -3.15
C PRO A 178 41.95 18.36 -4.10
N PRO A 179 42.09 18.68 -5.40
CA PRO A 179 42.91 17.86 -6.29
C PRO A 179 44.32 17.80 -5.68
N PRO A 180 44.97 16.62 -5.61
CA PRO A 180 46.38 16.59 -5.30
C PRO A 180 47.10 17.35 -6.40
N ASP A 181 47.74 18.43 -5.97
CA ASP A 181 48.54 19.32 -6.79
C ASP A 181 49.60 18.51 -7.54
N HIS A 182 49.66 18.75 -8.84
CA HIS A 182 50.73 18.24 -9.67
C HIS A 182 52.00 18.99 -9.30
N SER A 183 52.94 18.34 -8.61
CA SER A 183 54.34 18.75 -8.63
C SER A 183 55.07 17.92 -9.69
N PRO A 184 55.37 18.50 -10.87
CA PRO A 184 56.35 17.94 -11.78
C PRO A 184 57.77 18.32 -11.32
N PHE A 185 58.75 17.42 -11.53
CA PHE A 185 60.20 17.63 -11.35
C PHE A 185 60.68 17.77 -9.89
N GLN A 186 61.77 17.17 -9.40
CA GLN A 186 62.99 16.55 -9.95
C GLN A 186 63.64 15.79 -8.77
N ALA A 187 64.22 14.60 -8.87
CA ALA A 187 65.61 14.28 -9.24
C ALA A 187 66.10 13.26 -8.18
N GLY A 188 66.16 11.98 -8.53
CA GLY A 188 66.54 10.92 -7.60
C GLY A 188 66.84 9.64 -8.34
N PHE A 189 68.03 9.62 -8.93
CA PHE A 189 68.64 8.51 -9.65
C PHE A 189 68.70 7.24 -8.77
N GLN A 190 68.05 6.15 -9.18
CA GLN A 190 68.62 4.81 -9.00
C GLN A 190 68.08 3.85 -10.06
N ALA A 191 68.99 3.46 -10.95
CA ALA A 191 68.80 2.46 -11.98
C ALA A 191 68.68 1.07 -11.33
N GLY A 192 67.58 0.38 -11.59
CA GLY A 192 67.40 -1.04 -11.32
C GLY A 192 66.68 -1.70 -12.51
N PRO A 193 67.25 -2.74 -13.13
CA PRO A 193 66.68 -3.34 -14.33
C PRO A 193 65.37 -4.10 -14.02
N ARG A 194 64.35 -3.84 -14.83
CA ARG A 194 63.09 -4.60 -14.92
C ARG A 194 63.34 -6.07 -15.28
N PRO A 195 62.66 -7.03 -14.65
CA PRO A 195 62.31 -8.29 -15.28
C PRO A 195 60.88 -8.23 -15.85
N ALA A 196 60.77 -8.36 -17.16
CA ALA A 196 59.53 -8.64 -17.88
C ALA A 196 59.25 -10.17 -17.87
N PRO A 197 58.01 -10.60 -18.18
CA PRO A 197 57.41 -11.84 -17.70
C PRO A 197 57.86 -13.10 -18.47
N ARG A 198 58.18 -14.17 -17.74
CA ARG A 198 58.35 -15.51 -18.33
C ARG A 198 56.98 -16.14 -18.57
N ILE A 199 56.57 -16.17 -19.84
CA ILE A 199 55.50 -17.03 -20.34
C ILE A 199 56.09 -18.45 -20.55
N PRO A 200 55.59 -19.49 -19.88
CA PRO A 200 56.02 -20.87 -20.17
C PRO A 200 55.38 -21.36 -21.48
N PRO A 201 56.16 -21.95 -22.41
CA PRO A 201 55.60 -22.64 -23.56
C PRO A 201 55.02 -23.99 -23.11
N GLY A 202 53.78 -24.29 -23.52
CA GLY A 202 53.25 -25.66 -23.45
C GLY A 202 52.24 -25.96 -22.34
N ARG A 203 51.15 -25.18 -22.24
CA ARG A 203 49.93 -25.70 -21.60
C ARG A 203 48.87 -26.04 -22.66
N PRO A 204 48.47 -27.31 -22.79
CA PRO A 204 47.44 -27.73 -23.73
C PRO A 204 46.09 -27.11 -23.36
N THR A 205 45.33 -26.75 -24.40
CA THR A 205 43.93 -26.35 -24.32
C THR A 205 43.09 -27.46 -23.67
N PRO A 206 42.20 -27.15 -22.72
CA PRO A 206 41.27 -28.15 -22.20
C PRO A 206 40.25 -28.55 -23.28
N PRO A 207 39.85 -29.83 -23.32
CA PRO A 207 38.99 -30.37 -24.36
C PRO A 207 37.57 -29.82 -24.30
N HIS A 208 37.04 -29.60 -25.50
CA HIS A 208 35.64 -29.33 -25.79
C HIS A 208 34.76 -30.42 -25.16
N CYS A 209 33.91 -30.06 -24.19
CA CYS A 209 32.87 -30.94 -23.71
C CYS A 209 31.72 -30.93 -24.73
N ASP A 210 31.74 -31.88 -25.66
CA ASP A 210 30.55 -32.28 -26.40
C ASP A 210 30.03 -33.55 -25.72
N GLY A 211 29.02 -33.34 -24.87
CA GLY A 211 28.53 -34.31 -23.90
C GLY A 211 27.05 -34.60 -24.09
N SER A 212 26.68 -34.87 -25.34
CA SER A 212 25.49 -35.65 -25.68
C SER A 212 25.60 -37.05 -25.08
N ARG A 213 24.58 -37.49 -24.33
CA ARG A 213 24.13 -38.90 -24.08
C ARG A 213 23.28 -38.96 -22.80
N PRO A 214 22.48 -40.03 -22.60
CA PRO A 214 21.63 -40.78 -23.53
C PRO A 214 20.13 -40.61 -23.22
#